data_AF-A0A8B9A948-F1
#
_entry.id   AF-A0A8B9A948-F1
#
_cell.length_a   1.000
_cell.length_b   1.000
_cell.length_c   1.000
_cell.angle_alpha   90.00
_cell.angle_beta   90.00
_cell.angle_gamma   90.00
#
_symmetry.space_group_name_H-M   'P 1'
#
loop_
_entity.id
_entity.type
_entity.pdbx_description
1 polymer ?
#
loop_
_entity_poly.entity_id
_entity_poly.type
_entity_poly.pdbx_seq_one_letter_code
_entity_poly.pdbx_strand_id
1 'polypeptide(L)'
;MGLTALGIPAYMLTSTTSKEDEKFIYKALDKGEGEMKILYVTPEKISKSKRFMSKLEKCHNGGRLSLVAIDEAHCCSQWGHDFRPDYKNLGILKVQFPNVPMIALTATATYKVQTDLMEMLHIPKCVKFVSTVNRPNLFYKVLEKSSVAKVVIDEIADFIRQSYPNNESGIVYCFSRKECEQVAKELQERGISADYYHADMDVTAREKVHLRWSKNKLQVIIGTVAFGMGINKPDGCSKLKFSWLSLVRFVIHHSLSKSMETYYQESGRAGRDGLPSECLLYFRPGDVPRQSTMVFYENSGLQNLYDIVRYCQSKRNCRRGAFFQHFGEPLQDCNGMCDNCAYGHEIKEVDTTYHAKVIVSLLRDMQDNEQRATMLQLVDRLKVKMKKLGGSNNSVPDLKKDELEQLIIQLILDRVLKEEFQHTAYATNAYVALGPLWKLALQGKRPVVLEICMGWRSNSSIRKDARHSQASGLEMKLDELRKELSSTHGGIFPHAVLSSQQISILSTQKPTSIAQVEKLIGKVKAEKYGSRIVDLIQQYVKLGQPDGDTSNSSVAEASEQNRANKRPRKNKTLVLIESSEDDEE
;
A
#
# COMPACT_ATOMS: atom_id res chain seq x y z
N MET A 1 17.55 20.46 -14.31
CA MET A 1 18.50 20.77 -13.22
C MET A 1 17.78 21.63 -12.18
N GLY A 2 17.57 21.17 -10.95
CA GLY A 2 16.89 21.97 -9.90
C GLY A 2 17.83 22.93 -9.20
N LEU A 3 19.04 22.44 -8.88
CA LEU A 3 20.08 23.19 -8.18
C LEU A 3 20.54 24.44 -8.94
N THR A 4 20.68 24.38 -10.27
CA THR A 4 21.08 25.56 -11.06
C THR A 4 20.00 26.65 -11.11
N ALA A 5 18.71 26.29 -11.00
CA ALA A 5 17.62 27.26 -10.86
C ALA A 5 17.65 27.96 -9.49
N LEU A 6 18.24 27.32 -8.47
CA LEU A 6 18.55 27.90 -7.15
C LEU A 6 19.92 28.61 -7.12
N GLY A 7 20.59 28.78 -8.26
CA GLY A 7 21.92 29.40 -8.35
C GLY A 7 23.08 28.53 -7.86
N ILE A 8 22.87 27.24 -7.59
CA ILE A 8 23.91 26.32 -7.13
C ILE A 8 24.61 25.67 -8.34
N PRO A 9 25.94 25.84 -8.54
CA PRO A 9 26.65 25.25 -9.66
C PRO A 9 26.75 23.72 -9.55
N ALA A 10 25.91 23.03 -10.33
CA ALA A 10 25.78 21.58 -10.34
C ALA A 10 25.82 21.02 -11.76
N TYR A 11 26.62 19.98 -11.98
CA TYR A 11 26.85 19.35 -13.27
C TYR A 11 26.56 17.85 -13.22
N MET A 12 26.41 17.21 -14.39
CA MET A 12 26.23 15.76 -14.49
C MET A 12 27.17 15.15 -15.55
N LEU A 13 27.78 14.02 -15.21
CA LEU A 13 28.65 13.25 -16.10
C LEU A 13 28.03 11.87 -16.35
N THR A 14 27.26 11.77 -17.43
CA THR A 14 26.52 10.58 -17.85
C THR A 14 26.95 10.17 -19.28
N SER A 15 26.17 9.32 -19.96
CA SER A 15 26.30 9.03 -21.39
C SER A 15 25.71 10.13 -22.30
N THR A 16 24.89 11.04 -21.75
CA THR A 16 24.21 12.11 -22.51
C THR A 16 24.82 13.50 -22.29
N THR A 17 25.88 13.62 -21.50
CA THR A 17 26.62 14.88 -21.27
C THR A 17 27.28 15.36 -22.57
N SER A 18 27.23 16.68 -22.84
CA SER A 18 27.85 17.29 -24.01
C SER A 18 29.39 17.20 -23.97
N LYS A 19 30.04 17.36 -25.13
CA LYS A 19 31.52 17.35 -25.20
C LYS A 19 32.12 18.61 -24.56
N GLU A 20 31.42 19.72 -24.62
CA GLU A 20 31.77 20.97 -23.95
C GLU A 20 31.73 20.80 -22.43
N ASP A 21 30.62 20.28 -21.89
CA ASP A 21 30.43 20.04 -20.46
C ASP A 21 31.42 19.00 -19.93
N GLU A 22 31.64 17.88 -20.63
CA GLU A 22 32.62 16.88 -20.21
C GLU A 22 34.05 17.45 -20.18
N LYS A 23 34.41 18.33 -21.14
CA LYS A 23 35.69 19.04 -21.15
C LYS A 23 35.80 20.04 -20.00
N PHE A 24 34.73 20.75 -19.66
CA PHE A 24 34.66 21.63 -18.49
C PHE A 24 34.81 20.84 -17.18
N ILE A 25 34.00 19.80 -16.97
CA ILE A 25 34.03 18.94 -15.77
C ILE A 25 35.43 18.37 -15.54
N TYR A 26 36.09 17.82 -16.56
CA TYR A 26 37.46 17.30 -16.38
C TYR A 26 38.49 18.40 -16.08
N LYS A 27 38.34 19.63 -16.60
CA LYS A 27 39.21 20.75 -16.23
C LYS A 27 38.99 21.19 -14.78
N ALA A 28 37.74 21.30 -14.34
CA ALA A 28 37.38 21.63 -12.97
C ALA A 28 37.93 20.57 -11.98
N LEU A 29 37.83 19.29 -12.31
CA LEU A 29 38.43 18.21 -11.50
C LEU A 29 39.97 18.27 -11.49
N ASP A 30 40.62 18.48 -12.64
CA ASP A 30 42.09 18.47 -12.77
C ASP A 30 42.77 19.67 -12.11
N LYS A 31 42.21 20.87 -12.32
CA LYS A 31 42.86 22.15 -11.99
C LYS A 31 42.13 23.02 -10.96
N GLY A 32 40.84 22.76 -10.71
CA GLY A 32 40.00 23.69 -9.95
C GLY A 32 39.56 24.94 -10.73
N GLU A 33 39.70 24.94 -12.07
CA GLU A 33 39.18 25.99 -12.94
C GLU A 33 37.63 25.93 -12.96
N GLY A 34 36.96 26.99 -12.47
CA GLY A 34 35.51 27.16 -12.52
C GLY A 34 34.76 26.79 -11.23
N GLU A 35 33.61 27.42 -10.99
CA GLU A 35 32.76 27.12 -9.84
C GLU A 35 31.94 25.85 -10.09
N MET A 36 32.38 24.73 -9.52
CA MET A 36 31.60 23.49 -9.44
C MET A 36 31.45 23.07 -7.98
N LYS A 37 30.21 22.92 -7.50
CA LYS A 37 29.92 22.50 -6.11
C LYS A 37 29.41 21.07 -6.02
N ILE A 38 28.60 20.63 -7.00
CA ILE A 38 28.00 19.29 -7.03
C ILE A 38 28.22 18.67 -8.41
N LEU A 39 28.64 17.39 -8.44
CA LEU A 39 28.80 16.60 -9.66
C LEU A 39 28.06 15.28 -9.52
N TYR A 40 27.01 15.09 -10.32
CA TYR A 40 26.30 13.82 -10.43
C TYR A 40 27.03 12.90 -11.41
N VAL A 41 27.26 11.65 -11.01
CA VAL A 41 28.04 10.66 -11.78
C VAL A 41 27.31 9.32 -11.71
N THR A 42 27.26 8.58 -12.82
CA THR A 42 26.67 7.25 -12.81
C THR A 42 27.68 6.20 -12.30
N PRO A 43 27.26 5.09 -11.66
CA PRO A 43 28.18 4.08 -11.12
C PRO A 43 29.14 3.51 -12.17
N GLU A 44 28.69 3.42 -13.43
CA GLU A 44 29.47 2.93 -14.57
C GLU A 44 30.67 3.84 -14.87
N LYS A 45 30.59 5.15 -14.61
CA LYS A 45 31.74 6.06 -14.75
C LYS A 45 32.77 5.82 -13.64
N ILE A 46 32.35 5.43 -12.44
CA ILE A 46 33.27 5.03 -11.35
C ILE A 46 33.96 3.70 -11.68
N SER A 47 33.19 2.69 -12.07
CA SER A 47 33.71 1.33 -12.30
C SER A 47 34.52 1.18 -13.59
N LYS A 48 34.14 1.85 -14.69
CA LYS A 48 34.71 1.61 -16.03
C LYS A 48 35.62 2.74 -16.53
N SER A 49 35.52 3.98 -16.01
CA SER A 49 36.33 5.11 -16.52
C SER A 49 37.58 5.40 -15.68
N LYS A 50 38.71 4.79 -16.06
CA LYS A 50 40.04 5.11 -15.51
C LYS A 50 40.37 6.61 -15.59
N ARG A 51 39.94 7.29 -16.67
CA ARG A 51 40.10 8.74 -16.85
C ARG A 51 39.36 9.53 -15.77
N PHE A 52 38.15 9.11 -15.40
CA PHE A 52 37.39 9.77 -14.34
C PHE A 52 38.07 9.59 -12.98
N MET A 53 38.42 8.36 -12.62
CA MET A 53 39.11 8.06 -11.35
C MET A 53 40.41 8.85 -11.18
N SER A 54 41.28 8.91 -12.20
CA SER A 54 42.51 9.70 -12.16
C SER A 54 42.27 11.22 -11.98
N LYS A 55 41.16 11.75 -12.53
CA LYS A 55 40.80 13.17 -12.34
C LYS A 55 40.19 13.42 -10.96
N LEU A 56 39.45 12.46 -10.41
CA LEU A 56 38.92 12.50 -9.06
C LEU A 56 40.05 12.43 -8.01
N GLU A 57 41.06 11.59 -8.25
CA GLU A 57 42.28 11.50 -7.43
C GLU A 57 43.04 12.83 -7.37
N LYS A 58 43.22 13.51 -8.49
CA LYS A 58 43.81 14.87 -8.50
C LYS A 58 42.95 15.91 -7.78
N CYS A 59 41.62 15.80 -7.87
CA CYS A 59 40.69 16.66 -7.13
C CYS A 59 40.84 16.46 -5.61
N HIS A 60 40.97 15.19 -5.17
CA HIS A 60 41.24 14.80 -3.80
C HIS A 60 42.60 15.32 -3.31
N ASN A 61 43.68 15.08 -4.07
CA ASN A 61 45.04 15.49 -3.71
C ASN A 61 45.19 17.03 -3.68
N GLY A 62 44.37 17.76 -4.43
CA GLY A 62 44.23 19.22 -4.34
C GLY A 62 43.32 19.71 -3.22
N GLY A 63 42.84 18.85 -2.31
CA GLY A 63 41.98 19.22 -1.18
C GLY A 63 40.54 19.61 -1.54
N ARG A 64 40.08 19.34 -2.76
CA ARG A 64 38.80 19.83 -3.31
C ARG A 64 37.66 18.80 -3.31
N LEU A 65 37.92 17.57 -2.90
CA LEU A 65 36.89 16.52 -2.75
C LEU A 65 36.36 16.49 -1.31
N SER A 66 35.27 17.21 -1.03
CA SER A 66 34.78 17.40 0.35
C SER A 66 33.82 16.32 0.87
N LEU A 67 33.11 15.60 -0.02
CA LEU A 67 32.08 14.61 0.34
C LEU A 67 31.83 13.66 -0.83
N VAL A 68 31.59 12.38 -0.53
CA VAL A 68 30.99 11.41 -1.47
C VAL A 68 29.58 11.09 -1.00
N ALA A 69 28.58 11.29 -1.88
CA ALA A 69 27.20 10.90 -1.63
C ALA A 69 26.79 9.78 -2.58
N ILE A 70 26.28 8.67 -2.02
CA ILE A 70 25.73 7.53 -2.76
C ILE A 70 24.22 7.56 -2.56
N ASP A 71 23.51 8.00 -3.59
CA ASP A 71 22.04 7.97 -3.63
C ASP A 71 21.55 6.57 -4.05
N GLU A 72 20.32 6.22 -3.66
CA GLU A 72 19.73 4.89 -3.79
C GLU A 72 20.68 3.72 -3.45
N ALA A 73 21.40 3.86 -2.34
CA ALA A 73 22.46 2.95 -1.92
C ALA A 73 22.04 1.47 -1.84
N HIS A 74 20.74 1.19 -1.60
CA HIS A 74 20.16 -0.15 -1.62
C HIS A 74 20.49 -0.96 -2.88
N CYS A 75 20.76 -0.30 -4.01
CA CYS A 75 21.20 -0.91 -5.27
C CYS A 75 22.51 -1.73 -5.16
N CYS A 76 23.35 -1.50 -4.15
CA CYS A 76 24.55 -2.33 -3.91
C CYS A 76 24.18 -3.76 -3.51
N SER A 77 23.09 -3.94 -2.77
CA SER A 77 22.73 -5.22 -2.14
C SER A 77 22.02 -6.16 -3.10
N GLN A 78 22.42 -7.43 -3.12
CA GLN A 78 21.69 -8.49 -3.84
C GLN A 78 20.37 -8.88 -3.14
N TRP A 79 20.19 -8.42 -1.90
CA TRP A 79 18.95 -8.47 -1.15
C TRP A 79 18.11 -7.21 -1.33
N GLY A 80 18.63 -6.21 -2.06
CA GLY A 80 17.87 -5.04 -2.53
C GLY A 80 16.95 -5.40 -3.70
N HIS A 81 15.88 -4.62 -3.86
CA HIS A 81 14.84 -4.83 -4.86
C HIS A 81 15.19 -4.28 -6.26
N ASP A 82 16.23 -3.44 -6.38
CA ASP A 82 16.81 -2.99 -7.66
C ASP A 82 18.35 -3.16 -7.65
N PHE A 83 18.81 -4.42 -7.52
CA PHE A 83 20.25 -4.71 -7.49
C PHE A 83 20.95 -4.32 -8.79
N ARG A 84 22.04 -3.56 -8.69
CA ARG A 84 22.85 -3.13 -9.84
C ARG A 84 24.32 -3.54 -9.69
N PRO A 85 24.89 -4.36 -10.60
CA PRO A 85 26.27 -4.84 -10.48
C PRO A 85 27.33 -3.74 -10.33
N ASP A 86 27.16 -2.60 -11.03
CA ASP A 86 28.12 -1.49 -10.95
C ASP A 86 28.15 -0.79 -9.58
N TYR A 87 27.07 -0.86 -8.78
CA TYR A 87 27.05 -0.31 -7.42
C TYR A 87 27.99 -1.06 -6.45
N LYS A 88 28.23 -2.37 -6.67
CA LYS A 88 29.17 -3.15 -5.83
C LYS A 88 30.59 -2.57 -5.84
N ASN A 89 30.98 -1.91 -6.93
CA ASN A 89 32.32 -1.35 -7.07
C ASN A 89 32.50 -0.01 -6.33
N LEU A 90 31.43 0.60 -5.80
CA LEU A 90 31.50 1.93 -5.17
C LEU A 90 32.30 1.93 -3.85
N GLY A 91 32.47 0.78 -3.19
CA GLY A 91 33.38 0.64 -2.04
C GLY A 91 34.83 1.04 -2.34
N ILE A 92 35.26 1.06 -3.61
CA ILE A 92 36.58 1.57 -4.02
C ILE A 92 36.78 3.03 -3.63
N LEU A 93 35.70 3.84 -3.61
CA LEU A 93 35.77 5.26 -3.28
C LEU A 93 36.22 5.47 -1.83
N LYS A 94 35.81 4.60 -0.90
CA LYS A 94 36.23 4.71 0.50
C LYS A 94 37.64 4.16 0.74
N VAL A 95 38.07 3.17 -0.06
CA VAL A 95 39.43 2.65 -0.04
C VAL A 95 40.44 3.65 -0.62
N GLN A 96 40.11 4.32 -1.73
CA GLN A 96 40.98 5.31 -2.38
C GLN A 96 40.96 6.66 -1.66
N PHE A 97 39.83 7.06 -1.08
CA PHE A 97 39.65 8.36 -0.42
C PHE A 97 39.23 8.18 1.05
N PRO A 98 40.07 7.57 1.90
CA PRO A 98 39.71 7.19 3.27
C PRO A 98 39.33 8.40 4.14
N ASN A 99 39.98 9.55 3.92
CA ASN A 99 39.74 10.78 4.67
C ASN A 99 38.47 11.54 4.23
N VAL A 100 37.89 11.20 3.07
CA VAL A 100 36.69 11.89 2.57
C VAL A 100 35.44 11.33 3.26
N PRO A 101 34.56 12.17 3.83
CA PRO A 101 33.27 11.74 4.34
C PRO A 101 32.44 11.03 3.27
N MET A 102 31.73 9.98 3.65
CA MET A 102 30.81 9.25 2.77
C MET A 102 29.43 9.18 3.41
N ILE A 103 28.40 9.53 2.64
CA ILE A 103 26.99 9.38 3.01
C ILE A 103 26.29 8.44 2.01
N ALA A 104 25.50 7.51 2.54
CA ALA A 104 24.69 6.59 1.77
C ALA A 104 23.20 6.86 2.07
N LEU A 105 22.39 7.07 1.04
CA LEU A 105 20.99 7.47 1.14
C LEU A 105 20.11 6.41 0.50
N THR A 106 18.99 6.07 1.15
CA THR A 106 17.98 5.14 0.61
C THR A 106 16.68 5.22 1.40
N ALA A 107 15.54 5.05 0.72
CA ALA A 107 14.22 5.06 1.33
C ALA A 107 13.67 3.68 1.75
N THR A 108 14.27 2.57 1.29
CA THR A 108 13.69 1.21 1.42
C THR A 108 14.71 0.11 1.72
N ALA A 109 15.68 0.38 2.59
CA ALA A 109 16.62 -0.64 3.06
C ALA A 109 16.08 -1.40 4.28
N THR A 110 15.73 -2.68 4.09
CA THR A 110 15.48 -3.63 5.19
C THR A 110 16.74 -3.83 6.05
N TYR A 111 16.61 -4.32 7.28
CA TYR A 111 17.75 -4.57 8.18
C TYR A 111 18.90 -5.38 7.54
N LYS A 112 18.54 -6.37 6.72
CA LYS A 112 19.51 -7.19 5.97
C LYS A 112 20.28 -6.36 4.94
N VAL A 113 19.58 -5.54 4.16
CA VAL A 113 20.19 -4.61 3.20
C VAL A 113 21.08 -3.62 3.94
N GLN A 114 20.62 -2.99 5.02
CA GLN A 114 21.43 -2.03 5.80
C GLN A 114 22.76 -2.61 6.27
N THR A 115 22.80 -3.89 6.65
CA THR A 115 24.02 -4.59 7.06
C THR A 115 24.97 -4.79 5.88
N ASP A 116 24.46 -5.36 4.79
CA ASP A 116 25.16 -5.59 3.52
C ASP A 116 25.75 -4.29 2.92
N LEU A 117 25.03 -3.16 3.05
CA LEU A 117 25.51 -1.84 2.60
C LEU A 117 26.73 -1.33 3.37
N MET A 118 26.78 -1.51 4.69
CA MET A 118 27.92 -1.05 5.50
C MET A 118 29.20 -1.82 5.14
N GLU A 119 29.05 -3.12 4.90
CA GLU A 119 30.14 -4.01 4.49
C GLU A 119 30.63 -3.63 3.08
N MET A 120 29.76 -3.61 2.07
CA MET A 120 30.15 -3.32 0.68
C MET A 120 30.71 -1.92 0.43
N LEU A 121 30.23 -0.91 1.17
CA LEU A 121 30.75 0.46 1.05
C LEU A 121 31.99 0.72 1.92
N HIS A 122 32.41 -0.27 2.73
CA HIS A 122 33.53 -0.18 3.66
C HIS A 122 33.49 1.07 4.54
N ILE A 123 32.32 1.42 5.10
CA ILE A 123 32.16 2.65 5.90
C ILE A 123 32.54 2.36 7.37
N PRO A 124 33.74 2.77 7.85
CA PRO A 124 34.13 2.55 9.24
C PRO A 124 33.26 3.38 10.18
N LYS A 125 32.81 2.79 11.29
CA LYS A 125 32.00 3.46 12.32
C LYS A 125 30.76 4.18 11.75
N CYS A 126 30.04 3.52 10.84
CA CYS A 126 28.85 4.06 10.18
C CYS A 126 27.79 4.53 11.20
N VAL A 127 27.50 5.83 11.21
CA VAL A 127 26.38 6.41 11.99
C VAL A 127 25.10 6.24 11.18
N LYS A 128 24.09 5.62 11.80
CA LYS A 128 22.79 5.34 11.15
C LYS A 128 21.76 6.37 11.55
N PHE A 129 21.09 6.95 10.57
CA PHE A 129 19.88 7.76 10.76
C PHE A 129 18.72 7.04 10.08
N VAL A 130 17.78 6.52 10.87
CA VAL A 130 16.60 5.79 10.38
C VAL A 130 15.36 6.58 10.77
N SER A 131 14.61 7.03 9.77
CA SER A 131 13.27 7.60 9.93
C SER A 131 12.22 6.52 9.73
N THR A 132 11.09 6.62 10.43
CA THR A 132 9.98 5.66 10.27
C THR A 132 9.41 5.61 8.85
N VAL A 133 9.05 4.41 8.40
CA VAL A 133 8.25 4.18 7.18
C VAL A 133 6.76 4.55 7.35
N ASN A 134 6.34 4.99 8.54
CA ASN A 134 4.95 5.39 8.75
C ASN A 134 4.60 6.66 7.95
N ARG A 135 3.67 6.52 7.01
CA ARG A 135 3.05 7.63 6.28
C ARG A 135 1.63 7.82 6.79
N PRO A 136 1.41 8.60 7.88
CA PRO A 136 0.14 8.64 8.59
C PRO A 136 -1.02 9.18 7.75
N ASN A 137 -0.73 9.93 6.68
CA ASN A 137 -1.70 10.50 5.75
C ASN A 137 -2.13 9.57 4.60
N LEU A 138 -1.46 8.42 4.39
CA LEU A 138 -1.80 7.51 3.29
C LEU A 138 -2.80 6.43 3.72
N PHE A 139 -3.93 6.35 3.01
CA PHE A 139 -4.92 5.30 3.19
C PHE A 139 -4.65 4.12 2.23
N TYR A 140 -4.40 2.93 2.78
CA TYR A 140 -4.09 1.74 1.98
C TYR A 140 -5.30 0.82 1.81
N LYS A 141 -5.59 0.40 0.57
CA LYS A 141 -6.72 -0.50 0.26
C LYS A 141 -6.35 -1.49 -0.84
N VAL A 142 -6.65 -2.77 -0.62
CA VAL A 142 -6.54 -3.82 -1.64
C VAL A 142 -7.94 -4.16 -2.15
N LEU A 143 -8.13 -4.07 -3.46
CA LEU A 143 -9.36 -4.37 -4.18
C LEU A 143 -9.21 -5.70 -4.91
N GLU A 144 -10.28 -6.49 -4.94
CA GLU A 144 -10.33 -7.71 -5.75
C GLU A 144 -10.53 -7.33 -7.22
N LYS A 145 -9.59 -7.76 -8.07
CA LYS A 145 -9.57 -7.38 -9.48
C LYS A 145 -10.42 -8.34 -10.31
N SER A 146 -11.48 -7.82 -10.91
CA SER A 146 -12.33 -8.56 -11.84
C SER A 146 -11.52 -9.21 -12.97
N SER A 147 -11.92 -10.41 -13.38
CA SER A 147 -11.38 -11.09 -14.56
C SER A 147 -11.76 -10.41 -15.87
N VAL A 148 -12.76 -9.51 -15.86
CA VAL A 148 -13.22 -8.73 -17.01
C VAL A 148 -12.60 -7.34 -16.96
N ALA A 149 -11.61 -7.08 -17.84
CA ALA A 149 -10.83 -5.84 -17.84
C ALA A 149 -11.70 -4.57 -17.84
N LYS A 150 -12.76 -4.52 -18.67
CA LYS A 150 -13.66 -3.35 -18.75
C LYS A 150 -14.25 -2.95 -17.40
N VAL A 151 -14.64 -3.92 -16.58
CA VAL A 151 -15.22 -3.68 -15.24
C VAL A 151 -14.21 -2.98 -14.33
N VAL A 152 -12.93 -3.39 -14.37
CA VAL A 152 -11.85 -2.73 -13.61
C VAL A 152 -11.65 -1.29 -14.08
N ILE A 153 -11.79 -1.00 -15.39
CA ILE A 153 -11.69 0.37 -15.89
C ILE A 153 -12.92 1.21 -15.53
N ASP A 154 -14.12 0.62 -15.53
CA ASP A 154 -15.34 1.26 -15.05
C ASP A 154 -15.21 1.64 -13.57
N GLU A 155 -14.75 0.70 -12.72
CA GLU A 155 -14.46 0.91 -11.29
C GLU A 155 -13.43 2.02 -11.05
N ILE A 156 -12.32 2.04 -11.81
CA ILE A 156 -11.31 3.11 -11.73
C ILE A 156 -11.90 4.45 -12.15
N ALA A 157 -12.66 4.51 -13.24
CA ALA A 157 -13.25 5.74 -13.74
C ALA A 157 -14.36 6.27 -12.80
N ASP A 158 -15.14 5.40 -12.18
CA ASP A 158 -16.14 5.76 -11.16
C ASP A 158 -15.46 6.26 -9.89
N PHE A 159 -14.43 5.58 -9.40
CA PHE A 159 -13.64 6.01 -8.23
C PHE A 159 -13.08 7.43 -8.42
N ILE A 160 -12.47 7.71 -9.58
CA ILE A 160 -11.89 9.03 -9.88
C ILE A 160 -12.98 10.11 -9.94
N ARG A 161 -14.11 9.84 -10.61
CA ARG A 161 -15.22 10.82 -10.73
C ARG A 161 -15.92 11.09 -9.40
N GLN A 162 -16.09 10.07 -8.56
CA GLN A 162 -16.81 10.20 -7.29
C GLN A 162 -15.93 10.79 -6.18
N SER A 163 -14.66 10.38 -6.10
CA SER A 163 -13.76 10.74 -5.00
C SER A 163 -12.95 12.00 -5.27
N TYR A 164 -12.65 12.28 -6.55
CA TYR A 164 -11.79 13.41 -6.97
C TYR A 164 -12.45 14.29 -8.06
N PRO A 165 -13.69 14.79 -7.86
CA PRO A 165 -14.41 15.59 -8.86
C PRO A 165 -13.72 16.93 -9.18
N ASN A 166 -12.84 17.41 -8.31
CA ASN A 166 -12.10 18.68 -8.46
C ASN A 166 -10.89 18.58 -9.41
N ASN A 167 -10.81 17.54 -10.25
CA ASN A 167 -9.68 17.24 -11.13
C ASN A 167 -8.33 17.11 -10.41
N GLU A 168 -8.34 16.59 -9.18
CA GLU A 168 -7.13 16.35 -8.41
C GLU A 168 -6.26 15.26 -9.03
N SER A 169 -4.94 15.43 -8.95
CA SER A 169 -3.99 14.62 -9.71
C SER A 169 -3.76 13.23 -9.11
N GLY A 170 -3.64 12.23 -9.98
CA GLY A 170 -3.32 10.86 -9.59
C GLY A 170 -2.47 10.10 -10.59
N ILE A 171 -1.98 8.93 -10.16
CA ILE A 171 -1.10 8.05 -10.93
C ILE A 171 -1.75 6.66 -11.01
N VAL A 172 -1.74 6.03 -12.18
CA VAL A 172 -2.12 4.62 -12.36
C VAL A 172 -0.90 3.82 -12.80
N TYR A 173 -0.51 2.80 -12.03
CA TYR A 173 0.58 1.89 -12.35
C TYR A 173 0.06 0.62 -13.04
N CYS A 174 0.59 0.34 -14.24
CA CYS A 174 0.28 -0.83 -15.05
C CYS A 174 1.53 -1.70 -15.29
N PHE A 175 1.32 -3.00 -15.51
CA PHE A 175 2.42 -3.97 -15.71
C PHE A 175 3.18 -3.75 -17.02
N SER A 176 2.49 -3.59 -18.16
CA SER A 176 3.11 -3.43 -19.48
C SER A 176 2.81 -2.09 -20.14
N ARG A 177 3.67 -1.73 -21.11
CA ARG A 177 3.54 -0.53 -21.95
C ARG A 177 2.20 -0.52 -22.71
N LYS A 178 1.85 -1.66 -23.33
CA LYS A 178 0.58 -1.88 -24.02
C LYS A 178 -0.65 -1.71 -23.11
N GLU A 179 -0.56 -2.12 -21.85
CA GLU A 179 -1.64 -1.84 -20.87
C GLU A 179 -1.71 -0.36 -20.52
N CYS A 180 -0.59 0.37 -20.43
CA CYS A 180 -0.63 1.81 -20.18
C CYS A 180 -1.39 2.55 -21.29
N GLU A 181 -1.09 2.24 -22.55
CA GLU A 181 -1.76 2.79 -23.73
C GLU A 181 -3.26 2.45 -23.73
N GLN A 182 -3.61 1.18 -23.50
CA GLN A 182 -5.00 0.71 -23.49
C GLN A 182 -5.81 1.34 -22.35
N VAL A 183 -5.26 1.35 -21.12
CA VAL A 183 -5.92 1.93 -19.93
C VAL A 183 -6.08 3.44 -20.09
N ALA A 184 -5.07 4.14 -20.62
CA ALA A 184 -5.19 5.58 -20.89
C ALA A 184 -6.31 5.87 -21.89
N LYS A 185 -6.39 5.12 -22.99
CA LYS A 185 -7.46 5.26 -23.99
C LYS A 185 -8.83 4.98 -23.40
N GLU A 186 -9.00 3.88 -22.68
CA GLU A 186 -10.29 3.50 -22.10
C GLU A 186 -10.77 4.46 -20.99
N LEU A 187 -9.86 5.13 -20.28
CA LEU A 187 -10.19 6.19 -19.33
C LEU A 187 -10.57 7.51 -20.03
N GLN A 188 -9.89 7.86 -21.13
CA GLN A 188 -10.26 9.00 -21.98
C GLN A 188 -11.66 8.84 -22.58
N GLU A 189 -12.01 7.63 -23.06
CA GLU A 189 -13.35 7.29 -23.56
C GLU A 189 -14.45 7.46 -22.50
N ARG A 190 -14.09 7.42 -21.20
CA ARG A 190 -14.98 7.65 -20.05
C ARG A 190 -14.93 9.09 -19.50
N GLY A 191 -14.30 10.01 -20.24
CA GLY A 191 -14.23 11.43 -19.91
C GLY A 191 -13.15 11.82 -18.88
N ILE A 192 -12.25 10.91 -18.51
CA ILE A 192 -11.13 11.21 -17.59
C ILE A 192 -9.99 11.87 -18.37
N SER A 193 -9.43 12.97 -17.86
CA SER A 193 -8.24 13.61 -18.45
C SER A 193 -6.98 12.80 -18.14
N ALA A 194 -6.77 11.75 -18.94
CA ALA A 194 -5.74 10.73 -18.80
C ALA A 194 -4.70 10.79 -19.93
N ASP A 195 -3.46 10.38 -19.67
CA ASP A 195 -2.43 10.13 -20.69
C ASP A 195 -1.40 9.11 -20.20
N TYR A 196 -0.65 8.47 -21.11
CA TYR A 196 0.27 7.40 -20.78
C TYR A 196 1.75 7.83 -20.72
N TYR A 197 2.57 7.08 -19.97
CA TYR A 197 4.01 7.30 -19.84
C TYR A 197 4.80 5.98 -19.73
N HIS A 198 5.63 5.67 -20.72
CA HIS A 198 6.57 4.54 -20.64
C HIS A 198 7.85 4.78 -21.45
N ALA A 199 8.85 3.92 -21.22
CA ALA A 199 10.20 4.05 -21.77
C ALA A 199 10.28 4.10 -23.32
N ASP A 200 9.39 3.39 -24.04
CA ASP A 200 9.39 3.37 -25.51
C ASP A 200 8.83 4.65 -26.16
N MET A 201 8.26 5.58 -25.38
CA MET A 201 7.79 6.84 -25.92
C MET A 201 8.99 7.74 -26.27
N ASP A 202 8.87 8.44 -27.41
CA ASP A 202 9.83 9.47 -27.80
C ASP A 202 10.08 10.48 -26.67
N VAL A 203 11.32 10.99 -26.60
CA VAL A 203 11.74 11.93 -25.56
C VAL A 203 10.85 13.17 -25.53
N THR A 204 10.53 13.74 -26.69
CA THR A 204 9.68 14.94 -26.79
C THR A 204 8.24 14.65 -26.37
N ALA A 205 7.73 13.45 -26.67
CA ALA A 205 6.41 13.01 -26.24
C ALA A 205 6.34 12.85 -24.72
N ARG A 206 7.35 12.21 -24.10
CA ARG A 206 7.47 12.06 -22.63
C ARG A 206 7.53 13.42 -21.93
N GLU A 207 8.32 14.35 -22.46
CA GLU A 207 8.40 15.72 -21.93
C GLU A 207 7.07 16.47 -22.05
N LYS A 208 6.37 16.34 -23.19
CA LYS A 208 5.06 16.96 -23.43
C LYS A 208 3.98 16.44 -22.48
N VAL A 209 3.92 15.12 -22.25
CA VAL A 209 2.99 14.51 -21.28
C VAL A 209 3.33 14.97 -19.86
N HIS A 210 4.61 14.88 -19.46
CA HIS A 210 5.06 15.34 -18.15
C HIS A 210 4.76 16.83 -17.90
N LEU A 211 4.92 17.69 -18.92
CA LEU A 211 4.62 19.12 -18.84
C LEU A 211 3.11 19.41 -18.74
N ARG A 212 2.25 18.61 -19.40
CA ARG A 212 0.78 18.73 -19.30
C ARG A 212 0.29 18.35 -17.91
N TRP A 213 0.78 17.23 -17.38
CA TRP A 213 0.49 16.79 -16.00
C TRP A 213 1.02 17.81 -14.97
N SER A 214 2.27 18.26 -15.13
CA SER A 214 2.91 19.31 -14.30
C SER A 214 2.24 20.70 -14.34
N LYS A 215 1.23 20.89 -15.20
CA LYS A 215 0.42 22.12 -15.36
C LYS A 215 -1.07 21.87 -15.09
N ASN A 216 -1.42 20.76 -14.42
CA ASN A 216 -2.78 20.33 -14.11
C ASN A 216 -3.72 20.25 -15.34
N LYS A 217 -3.16 20.04 -16.55
CA LYS A 217 -3.93 19.80 -17.79
C LYS A 217 -4.29 18.33 -17.99
N LEU A 218 -3.63 17.44 -17.26
CA LEU A 218 -3.94 16.03 -17.14
C LEU A 218 -4.23 15.75 -15.66
N GLN A 219 -5.35 15.08 -15.40
CA GLN A 219 -5.70 14.62 -14.06
C GLN A 219 -4.89 13.36 -13.73
N VAL A 220 -4.87 12.41 -14.66
CA VAL A 220 -4.29 11.07 -14.45
C VAL A 220 -3.12 10.84 -15.40
N ILE A 221 -2.06 10.24 -14.88
CA ILE A 221 -0.94 9.72 -15.66
C ILE A 221 -0.82 8.21 -15.45
N ILE A 222 -0.85 7.46 -16.55
CA ILE A 222 -0.84 5.99 -16.56
C ILE A 222 0.56 5.54 -16.96
N GLY A 223 1.29 4.89 -16.07
CA GLY A 223 2.69 4.52 -16.32
C GLY A 223 3.06 3.11 -15.90
N THR A 224 4.17 2.63 -16.44
CA THR A 224 4.90 1.51 -15.80
C THR A 224 5.78 2.04 -14.68
N VAL A 225 6.52 1.18 -13.99
CA VAL A 225 7.55 1.55 -12.98
C VAL A 225 8.56 2.61 -13.50
N ALA A 226 8.75 2.71 -14.83
CA ALA A 226 9.55 3.76 -15.46
C ALA A 226 9.02 5.19 -15.17
N PHE A 227 7.71 5.35 -14.94
CA PHE A 227 7.11 6.58 -14.44
C PHE A 227 7.36 6.72 -12.92
N GLY A 228 8.59 7.06 -12.55
CA GLY A 228 8.92 7.29 -11.15
C GLY A 228 10.39 7.53 -10.85
N MET A 229 11.28 6.89 -11.59
CA MET A 229 12.72 7.13 -11.51
C MET A 229 13.03 8.53 -12.09
N GLY A 230 13.60 9.42 -11.27
CA GLY A 230 14.03 10.76 -11.71
C GLY A 230 12.93 11.79 -11.95
N ILE A 231 11.65 11.48 -11.70
CA ILE A 231 10.55 12.44 -11.81
C ILE A 231 10.46 13.28 -10.52
N ASN A 232 11.45 14.15 -10.35
CA ASN A 232 11.46 15.25 -9.39
C ASN A 232 11.65 16.54 -10.20
N LYS A 233 10.59 17.36 -10.27
CA LYS A 233 10.54 18.57 -11.10
C LYS A 233 11.54 19.63 -10.58
N PRO A 234 12.39 20.24 -11.44
CA PRO A 234 13.18 21.40 -11.05
C PRO A 234 12.28 22.63 -10.87
N ASP A 235 12.48 23.37 -9.78
CA ASP A 235 11.68 24.55 -9.43
C ASP A 235 11.99 25.78 -10.30
N GLY A 236 11.53 25.75 -11.54
CA GLY A 236 11.63 26.87 -12.49
C GLY A 236 10.52 27.91 -12.36
N CYS A 237 9.85 28.03 -11.21
CA CYS A 237 8.76 29.00 -11.00
C CYS A 237 8.84 29.68 -9.63
N SER A 238 9.74 30.67 -9.54
CA SER A 238 9.99 31.49 -8.37
C SER A 238 8.79 32.38 -8.00
N LYS A 239 7.75 31.79 -7.38
CA LYS A 239 6.79 32.47 -6.47
C LYS A 239 5.73 31.57 -5.81
N LEU A 240 5.59 30.30 -6.18
CA LEU A 240 4.70 29.36 -5.47
C LEU A 240 5.47 28.22 -4.80
N LYS A 241 5.38 28.18 -3.47
CA LYS A 241 6.18 27.37 -2.56
C LYS A 241 5.61 25.94 -2.38
N PHE A 242 5.29 25.26 -3.49
CA PHE A 242 4.73 23.91 -3.48
C PHE A 242 5.40 23.01 -4.53
N SER A 243 6.01 21.93 -4.07
CA SER A 243 6.53 20.87 -4.93
C SER A 243 5.37 20.21 -5.69
N TRP A 244 5.50 19.91 -6.97
CA TRP A 244 4.33 19.48 -7.76
C TRP A 244 3.99 17.98 -7.61
N LEU A 245 4.92 17.17 -7.10
CA LEU A 245 4.59 15.82 -6.62
C LEU A 245 3.83 15.84 -5.28
N SER A 246 3.72 17.01 -4.65
CA SER A 246 2.97 17.22 -3.41
C SER A 246 1.46 17.11 -3.62
N LEU A 247 0.95 17.28 -4.85
CA LEU A 247 -0.48 17.29 -5.17
C LEU A 247 -1.08 15.94 -5.59
N VAL A 248 -0.34 14.83 -5.46
CA VAL A 248 -0.85 13.50 -5.84
C VAL A 248 -1.81 12.98 -4.75
N ARG A 249 -3.11 13.01 -5.06
CA ARG A 249 -4.19 12.58 -4.16
C ARG A 249 -4.47 11.08 -4.19
N PHE A 250 -4.19 10.42 -5.31
CA PHE A 250 -4.34 8.97 -5.39
C PHE A 250 -3.24 8.29 -6.23
N VAL A 251 -2.88 7.08 -5.81
CA VAL A 251 -2.07 6.14 -6.59
C VAL A 251 -2.86 4.83 -6.71
N ILE A 252 -3.05 4.35 -7.93
CA ILE A 252 -3.78 3.12 -8.23
C ILE A 252 -2.85 2.13 -8.91
N HIS A 253 -2.64 0.98 -8.30
CA HIS A 253 -1.97 -0.15 -8.93
C HIS A 253 -3.00 -1.01 -9.64
N HIS A 254 -3.12 -0.87 -10.97
CA HIS A 254 -3.96 -1.72 -11.82
C HIS A 254 -3.42 -3.17 -11.89
N SER A 255 -2.10 -3.33 -11.69
CA SER A 255 -1.42 -4.61 -11.64
C SER A 255 -0.53 -4.68 -10.40
N LEU A 256 -0.30 -5.89 -9.90
CA LEU A 256 0.56 -6.17 -8.74
C LEU A 256 2.01 -5.65 -8.97
N SER A 257 2.59 -4.96 -8.00
CA SER A 257 4.00 -4.55 -8.03
C SER A 257 4.95 -5.75 -7.88
N LYS A 258 6.21 -5.59 -8.29
CA LYS A 258 7.26 -6.63 -8.15
C LYS A 258 7.53 -7.06 -6.70
N SER A 259 7.49 -6.12 -5.76
CA SER A 259 7.81 -6.34 -4.36
C SER A 259 7.09 -5.36 -3.42
N MET A 260 7.22 -5.61 -2.12
CA MET A 260 6.73 -4.70 -1.07
C MET A 260 7.44 -3.34 -1.12
N GLU A 261 8.76 -3.30 -1.37
CA GLU A 261 9.53 -2.06 -1.49
C GLU A 261 9.10 -1.24 -2.71
N THR A 262 8.92 -1.90 -3.86
CA THR A 262 8.44 -1.24 -5.08
C THR A 262 7.06 -0.64 -4.84
N TYR A 263 6.12 -1.41 -4.28
CA TYR A 263 4.79 -0.90 -3.92
C TYR A 263 4.84 0.27 -2.93
N TYR A 264 5.69 0.20 -1.90
CA TYR A 264 5.87 1.27 -0.92
C TYR A 264 6.43 2.55 -1.56
N GLN A 265 7.45 2.46 -2.43
CA GLN A 265 7.97 3.63 -3.14
C GLN A 265 6.95 4.24 -4.11
N GLU A 266 6.21 3.40 -4.84
CA GLU A 266 5.21 3.82 -5.82
C GLU A 266 4.01 4.50 -5.15
N SER A 267 3.42 3.86 -4.14
CA SER A 267 2.33 4.42 -3.33
C SER A 267 2.76 5.66 -2.54
N GLY A 268 3.99 5.66 -2.02
CA GLY A 268 4.59 6.78 -1.28
C GLY A 268 4.80 8.08 -2.07
N ARG A 269 4.54 8.08 -3.39
CA ARG A 269 4.44 9.29 -4.23
C ARG A 269 3.19 10.12 -3.93
N ALA A 270 2.14 9.47 -3.42
CA ALA A 270 0.96 10.15 -2.93
C ALA A 270 1.28 11.02 -1.70
N GLY A 271 0.51 12.09 -1.51
CA GLY A 271 0.43 12.80 -0.23
C GLY A 271 1.75 13.35 0.30
N ARG A 272 2.64 13.85 -0.56
CA ARG A 272 3.93 14.43 -0.15
C ARG A 272 3.81 15.81 0.50
N ASP A 273 2.64 16.45 0.41
CA ASP A 273 2.23 17.60 1.24
C ASP A 273 1.87 17.20 2.68
N GLY A 274 1.78 15.91 2.97
CA GLY A 274 1.22 15.40 4.23
C GLY A 274 -0.32 15.43 4.27
N LEU A 275 -0.99 15.90 3.21
CA LEU A 275 -2.45 15.84 3.12
C LEU A 275 -2.91 14.41 2.81
N PRO A 276 -4.15 14.04 3.19
CA PRO A 276 -4.63 12.69 3.00
C PRO A 276 -4.73 12.30 1.52
N SER A 277 -4.27 11.09 1.23
CA SER A 277 -4.25 10.52 -0.13
C SER A 277 -4.51 9.01 -0.08
N GLU A 278 -5.10 8.45 -1.13
CA GLU A 278 -5.44 7.03 -1.22
C GLU A 278 -4.47 6.21 -2.06
N CYS A 279 -4.21 4.99 -1.65
CA CYS A 279 -3.35 4.02 -2.32
C CYS A 279 -4.15 2.73 -2.54
N LEU A 280 -4.67 2.57 -3.76
CA LEU A 280 -5.47 1.42 -4.17
C LEU A 280 -4.60 0.39 -4.89
N LEU A 281 -4.73 -0.90 -4.58
CA LEU A 281 -4.09 -1.99 -5.33
C LEU A 281 -5.15 -2.99 -5.78
N TYR A 282 -5.28 -3.19 -7.09
CA TYR A 282 -6.13 -4.22 -7.69
C TYR A 282 -5.38 -5.55 -7.78
N PHE A 283 -5.82 -6.54 -7.01
CA PHE A 283 -5.20 -7.86 -6.93
C PHE A 283 -6.11 -8.98 -7.42
N ARG A 284 -5.56 -9.88 -8.24
CA ARG A 284 -6.14 -11.18 -8.56
C ARG A 284 -5.06 -12.26 -8.46
N PRO A 285 -5.32 -13.42 -7.82
CA PRO A 285 -4.32 -14.50 -7.73
C PRO A 285 -3.84 -15.00 -9.11
N GLY A 286 -4.71 -15.05 -10.12
CA GLY A 286 -4.35 -15.39 -11.50
C GLY A 286 -3.38 -14.42 -12.20
N ASP A 287 -3.13 -13.21 -11.68
CA ASP A 287 -2.10 -12.30 -12.21
C ASP A 287 -0.70 -12.63 -11.67
N VAL A 288 -0.57 -13.44 -10.60
CA VAL A 288 0.72 -13.75 -9.95
C VAL A 288 1.72 -14.46 -10.89
N PRO A 289 1.34 -15.49 -11.69
CA PRO A 289 2.29 -16.15 -12.60
C PRO A 289 2.87 -15.23 -13.68
N ARG A 290 2.12 -14.18 -14.05
CA ARG A 290 2.59 -13.15 -14.98
C ARG A 290 3.66 -12.26 -14.35
N GLN A 291 3.60 -12.04 -13.05
CA GLN A 291 4.63 -11.32 -12.31
C GLN A 291 5.84 -12.21 -11.98
N SER A 292 5.62 -13.49 -11.64
CA SER A 292 6.68 -14.45 -11.30
C SER A 292 7.63 -14.70 -12.47
N THR A 293 7.08 -14.89 -13.67
CA THR A 293 7.85 -15.03 -14.93
C THR A 293 8.75 -13.84 -15.26
N MET A 294 8.41 -12.63 -14.81
CA MET A 294 9.24 -11.43 -14.98
C MET A 294 10.37 -11.36 -13.94
N VAL A 295 10.10 -11.72 -12.68
CA VAL A 295 11.06 -11.57 -11.57
C VAL A 295 11.93 -12.81 -11.32
N PHE A 296 11.66 -13.94 -11.97
CA PHE A 296 12.41 -15.19 -11.79
C PHE A 296 13.93 -15.07 -12.07
N TYR A 297 14.33 -14.16 -12.97
CA TYR A 297 15.74 -13.89 -13.26
C TYR A 297 16.46 -13.05 -12.19
N GLU A 298 15.72 -12.46 -11.26
CA GLU A 298 16.27 -11.65 -10.16
C GLU A 298 16.52 -12.58 -8.95
N ASN A 299 17.73 -12.58 -8.38
CA ASN A 299 18.13 -13.51 -7.31
C ASN A 299 17.15 -13.63 -6.13
N SER A 300 16.51 -12.50 -5.76
CA SER A 300 15.53 -12.42 -4.67
C SER A 300 14.09 -12.19 -5.17
N GLY A 301 13.88 -12.13 -6.49
CA GLY A 301 12.65 -11.63 -7.11
C GLY A 301 11.39 -12.40 -6.76
N LEU A 302 11.44 -13.74 -6.80
CA LEU A 302 10.29 -14.57 -6.40
C LEU A 302 9.91 -14.42 -4.92
N GLN A 303 10.90 -14.33 -4.02
CA GLN A 303 10.62 -14.15 -2.59
C GLN A 303 9.97 -12.78 -2.35
N ASN A 304 10.56 -11.73 -2.92
CA ASN A 304 10.05 -10.36 -2.88
C ASN A 304 8.62 -10.25 -3.43
N LEU A 305 8.31 -10.96 -4.52
CA LEU A 305 6.96 -11.09 -5.06
C LEU A 305 6.01 -11.81 -4.10
N TYR A 306 6.43 -12.95 -3.55
CA TYR A 306 5.60 -13.70 -2.60
C TYR A 306 5.26 -12.89 -1.34
N ASP A 307 6.12 -11.96 -0.93
CA ASP A 307 5.84 -11.07 0.21
C ASP A 307 4.77 -10.01 -0.09
N ILE A 308 4.76 -9.40 -1.30
CA ILE A 308 3.63 -8.53 -1.71
C ILE A 308 2.35 -9.33 -2.02
N VAL A 309 2.45 -10.60 -2.45
CA VAL A 309 1.28 -11.48 -2.58
C VAL A 309 0.67 -11.79 -1.20
N ARG A 310 1.48 -12.10 -0.18
CA ARG A 310 1.03 -12.26 1.22
C ARG A 310 0.33 -10.99 1.73
N TYR A 311 0.90 -9.81 1.43
CA TYR A 311 0.27 -8.53 1.75
C TYR A 311 -1.12 -8.40 1.13
N CYS A 312 -1.29 -8.77 -0.15
CA CYS A 312 -2.58 -8.67 -0.84
C CYS A 312 -3.62 -9.69 -0.33
N GLN A 313 -3.19 -10.92 -0.05
CA GLN A 313 -4.07 -11.99 0.44
C GLN A 313 -4.52 -11.80 1.89
N SER A 314 -3.73 -11.12 2.73
CA SER A 314 -4.10 -10.88 4.13
C SER A 314 -5.38 -10.06 4.25
N LYS A 315 -6.43 -10.63 4.86
CA LYS A 315 -7.70 -9.93 5.13
C LYS A 315 -7.81 -9.41 6.57
N ARG A 316 -6.98 -9.91 7.51
CA ARG A 316 -6.97 -9.52 8.93
C ARG A 316 -5.91 -8.50 9.30
N ASN A 317 -4.68 -8.69 8.81
CA ASN A 317 -3.54 -7.94 9.35
C ASN A 317 -3.57 -6.50 8.81
N CYS A 318 -3.20 -5.54 9.66
CA CYS A 318 -3.09 -4.15 9.26
C CYS A 318 -2.11 -3.99 8.08
N ARG A 319 -2.51 -3.29 7.01
CA ARG A 319 -1.66 -3.00 5.85
C ARG A 319 -0.37 -2.25 6.25
N ARG A 320 -0.47 -1.28 7.18
CA ARG A 320 0.71 -0.58 7.73
C ARG A 320 1.57 -1.49 8.60
N GLY A 321 0.95 -2.37 9.38
CA GLY A 321 1.64 -3.40 10.16
C GLY A 321 2.53 -4.29 9.30
N ALA A 322 2.08 -4.65 8.10
CA ALA A 322 2.88 -5.41 7.14
C ALA A 322 4.13 -4.63 6.66
N PHE A 323 4.04 -3.31 6.42
CA PHE A 323 5.23 -2.50 6.11
C PHE A 323 6.20 -2.42 7.30
N PHE A 324 5.70 -2.20 8.51
CA PHE A 324 6.56 -2.17 9.71
C PHE A 324 7.30 -3.50 9.89
N GLN A 325 6.58 -4.63 9.79
CA GLN A 325 7.18 -5.96 9.86
C GLN A 325 8.21 -6.20 8.75
N HIS A 326 7.95 -5.73 7.52
CA HIS A 326 8.86 -5.90 6.37
C HIS A 326 10.16 -5.11 6.53
N PHE A 327 10.09 -3.87 7.01
CA PHE A 327 11.26 -3.01 7.20
C PHE A 327 11.97 -3.19 8.55
N GLY A 328 11.35 -3.90 9.50
CA GLY A 328 11.91 -4.18 10.82
C GLY A 328 11.62 -3.10 11.87
N GLU A 329 10.51 -2.36 11.71
CA GLU A 329 10.03 -1.36 12.66
C GLU A 329 9.01 -1.94 13.67
N PRO A 330 8.91 -1.35 14.88
CA PRO A 330 7.86 -1.69 15.83
C PRO A 330 6.48 -1.34 15.27
N LEU A 331 5.48 -2.17 15.61
CA LEU A 331 4.09 -1.93 15.20
C LEU A 331 3.54 -0.65 15.83
N GLN A 332 2.93 0.20 15.00
CA GLN A 332 2.25 1.43 15.39
C GLN A 332 0.76 1.34 15.06
N ASP A 333 -0.10 2.06 15.79
CA ASP A 333 -1.54 2.08 15.52
C ASP A 333 -1.86 2.69 14.15
N CYS A 334 -2.66 1.97 13.38
CA CYS A 334 -3.16 2.38 12.07
C CYS A 334 -4.19 3.52 12.15
N ASN A 335 -4.88 3.69 13.29
CA ASN A 335 -5.95 4.67 13.48
C ASN A 335 -7.13 4.55 12.50
N GLY A 336 -7.27 3.42 11.80
CA GLY A 336 -8.26 3.19 10.74
C GLY A 336 -7.80 3.59 9.33
N MET A 337 -6.52 3.91 9.13
CA MET A 337 -5.97 4.35 7.83
C MET A 337 -5.60 3.20 6.88
N CYS A 338 -6.27 2.05 6.96
CA CYS A 338 -6.26 1.04 5.91
C CYS A 338 -7.57 0.25 5.91
N ASP A 339 -7.88 -0.38 4.79
CA ASP A 339 -9.07 -1.22 4.58
C ASP A 339 -9.32 -2.22 5.72
N ASN A 340 -8.35 -3.07 6.06
CA ASN A 340 -8.48 -4.10 7.09
C ASN A 340 -8.74 -3.54 8.50
N CYS A 341 -8.38 -2.27 8.76
CA CYS A 341 -8.63 -1.59 10.04
C CYS A 341 -9.86 -0.66 10.01
N ALA A 342 -10.31 -0.22 8.83
CA ALA A 342 -11.47 0.64 8.65
C ALA A 342 -12.78 -0.17 8.50
N TYR A 343 -12.67 -1.32 7.82
CA TYR A 343 -13.77 -2.22 7.48
C TYR A 343 -13.44 -3.60 8.04
N GLY A 344 -13.95 -3.92 9.22
CA GLY A 344 -13.85 -5.28 9.74
C GLY A 344 -14.60 -6.24 8.82
N HIS A 345 -13.87 -7.15 8.17
CA HIS A 345 -14.44 -8.13 7.27
C HIS A 345 -15.01 -9.33 8.04
N GLU A 346 -16.23 -9.77 7.70
CA GLU A 346 -16.73 -11.08 8.09
C GLU A 346 -15.97 -12.14 7.27
N ILE A 347 -14.90 -12.67 7.85
CA ILE A 347 -14.03 -13.67 7.24
C ILE A 347 -14.51 -15.06 7.63
N LYS A 348 -14.85 -15.87 6.63
CA LYS A 348 -15.15 -17.28 6.79
C LYS A 348 -13.87 -18.08 6.56
N GLU A 349 -13.45 -18.81 7.58
CA GLU A 349 -12.43 -19.84 7.46
C GLU A 349 -13.05 -21.10 6.86
N VAL A 350 -12.47 -21.59 5.77
CA VAL A 350 -12.91 -22.82 5.07
C VAL A 350 -11.78 -23.82 5.07
N ASP A 351 -12.01 -25.02 5.60
CA ASP A 351 -11.05 -26.11 5.47
C ASP A 351 -10.99 -26.59 4.00
N THR A 352 -9.82 -26.40 3.40
CA THR A 352 -9.49 -26.78 2.03
C THR A 352 -8.45 -27.89 1.97
N THR A 353 -8.16 -28.57 3.09
CA THR A 353 -7.19 -29.68 3.17
C THR A 353 -7.51 -30.81 2.19
N TYR A 354 -8.80 -31.11 1.96
CA TYR A 354 -9.22 -32.07 0.95
C TYR A 354 -8.88 -31.60 -0.47
N HIS A 355 -9.14 -30.33 -0.79
CA HIS A 355 -8.77 -29.72 -2.08
C HIS A 355 -7.25 -29.78 -2.30
N ALA A 356 -6.45 -29.44 -1.29
CA ALA A 356 -4.99 -29.53 -1.34
C ALA A 356 -4.51 -30.97 -1.63
N LYS A 357 -5.10 -31.98 -0.99
CA LYS A 357 -4.81 -33.40 -1.28
C LYS A 357 -5.11 -33.77 -2.73
N VAL A 358 -6.26 -33.35 -3.27
CA VAL A 358 -6.64 -33.63 -4.68
C VAL A 358 -5.74 -32.90 -5.67
N ILE A 359 -5.32 -31.66 -5.38
CA ILE A 359 -4.34 -30.90 -6.18
C ILE A 359 -2.99 -31.64 -6.21
N VAL A 360 -2.48 -32.06 -5.04
CA VAL A 360 -1.21 -32.79 -4.94
C VAL A 360 -1.28 -34.16 -5.63
N SER A 361 -2.40 -34.88 -5.50
CA SER A 361 -2.63 -36.11 -6.29
C SER A 361 -2.60 -35.82 -7.78
N LEU A 362 -3.37 -34.84 -8.27
CA LEU A 362 -3.42 -34.54 -9.70
C LEU A 362 -2.06 -34.10 -10.26
N LEU A 363 -1.29 -33.32 -9.52
CA LEU A 363 0.08 -32.94 -9.93
C LEU A 363 1.05 -34.13 -9.92
N ARG A 364 0.88 -35.09 -9.01
CA ARG A 364 1.63 -36.35 -9.05
C ARG A 364 1.22 -37.20 -10.25
N ASP A 365 -0.08 -37.41 -10.46
CA ASP A 365 -0.61 -38.14 -11.63
C ASP A 365 -0.07 -37.50 -12.94
N MET A 366 0.04 -36.17 -12.98
CA MET A 366 0.61 -35.46 -14.12
C MET A 366 2.13 -35.63 -14.26
N GLN A 367 2.88 -35.58 -13.16
CA GLN A 367 4.33 -35.80 -13.16
C GLN A 367 4.68 -37.23 -13.63
N ASP A 368 3.93 -38.24 -13.16
CA ASP A 368 4.11 -39.65 -13.54
C ASP A 368 3.76 -39.90 -15.04
N ASN A 369 3.00 -39.00 -15.67
CA ASN A 369 2.65 -39.00 -17.10
C ASN A 369 3.39 -37.93 -17.93
N GLU A 370 4.47 -37.34 -17.40
CA GLU A 370 5.28 -36.27 -18.03
C GLU A 370 4.49 -35.01 -18.47
N GLN A 371 3.30 -34.78 -17.90
CA GLN A 371 2.45 -33.63 -18.23
C GLN A 371 2.73 -32.43 -17.34
N ARG A 372 2.59 -31.22 -17.91
CA ARG A 372 2.67 -29.93 -17.21
C ARG A 372 1.34 -29.18 -17.29
N ALA A 373 1.02 -28.40 -16.26
CA ALA A 373 -0.14 -27.50 -16.24
C ALA A 373 0.27 -26.12 -15.73
N THR A 374 -0.20 -25.07 -16.41
CA THR A 374 -0.19 -23.71 -15.84
C THR A 374 -1.21 -23.63 -14.71
N MET A 375 -1.12 -22.60 -13.88
CA MET A 375 -2.06 -22.36 -12.77
C MET A 375 -3.53 -22.42 -13.22
N LEU A 376 -3.89 -21.75 -14.33
CA LEU A 376 -5.27 -21.72 -14.84
C LEU A 376 -5.71 -23.10 -15.36
N GLN A 377 -4.84 -23.81 -16.07
CA GLN A 377 -5.11 -25.19 -16.51
C GLN A 377 -5.29 -26.14 -15.33
N LEU A 378 -4.55 -25.94 -14.24
CA LEU A 378 -4.68 -26.71 -13.00
C LEU A 378 -6.04 -26.45 -12.32
N VAL A 379 -6.51 -25.20 -12.26
CA VAL A 379 -7.87 -24.87 -11.77
C VAL A 379 -8.95 -25.58 -12.61
N ASP A 380 -8.84 -25.51 -13.94
CA ASP A 380 -9.86 -26.08 -14.82
C ASP A 380 -9.87 -27.62 -14.76
N ARG A 381 -8.69 -28.27 -14.70
CA ARG A 381 -8.56 -29.72 -14.46
C ARG A 381 -9.10 -30.14 -13.09
N LEU A 382 -8.82 -29.35 -12.04
CA LEU A 382 -9.30 -29.59 -10.67
C LEU A 382 -10.83 -29.57 -10.62
N LYS A 383 -11.48 -28.57 -11.25
CA LYS A 383 -12.96 -28.51 -11.33
C LYS A 383 -13.55 -29.75 -12.01
N VAL A 384 -12.92 -30.27 -13.06
CA VAL A 384 -13.37 -31.52 -13.71
C VAL A 384 -13.17 -32.74 -12.80
N LYS A 385 -12.03 -32.87 -12.11
CA LYS A 385 -11.79 -34.00 -11.17
C LYS A 385 -12.73 -33.93 -9.97
N MET A 386 -13.00 -32.74 -9.43
CA MET A 386 -13.97 -32.53 -8.34
C MET A 386 -15.41 -32.83 -8.77
N LYS A 387 -15.86 -32.42 -9.96
CA LYS A 387 -17.19 -32.81 -10.47
C LYS A 387 -17.36 -34.33 -10.63
N LYS A 388 -16.29 -35.06 -10.97
CA LYS A 388 -16.30 -36.53 -11.05
C LYS A 388 -16.33 -37.21 -9.68
N LEU A 389 -15.61 -36.67 -8.68
CA LEU A 389 -15.61 -37.20 -7.31
C LEU A 389 -16.86 -36.76 -6.50
N GLY A 390 -17.44 -35.61 -6.83
CA GLY A 390 -18.56 -34.98 -6.13
C GLY A 390 -19.90 -35.69 -6.27
N GLY A 391 -19.99 -36.75 -7.08
CA GLY A 391 -21.19 -37.60 -7.16
C GLY A 391 -21.46 -38.45 -5.91
N SER A 392 -20.65 -38.35 -4.84
CA SER A 392 -20.71 -39.26 -3.69
C SER A 392 -20.52 -38.61 -2.30
N ASN A 393 -20.19 -37.32 -2.17
CA ASN A 393 -19.96 -36.69 -0.86
C ASN A 393 -20.35 -35.20 -0.80
N ASN A 394 -21.45 -34.90 -0.10
CA ASN A 394 -21.92 -33.52 0.17
C ASN A 394 -21.07 -32.72 1.18
N SER A 395 -19.97 -33.29 1.68
CA SER A 395 -19.18 -32.74 2.79
C SER A 395 -18.00 -31.85 2.36
N VAL A 396 -17.78 -31.67 1.05
CA VAL A 396 -16.68 -30.86 0.49
C VAL A 396 -17.22 -29.51 0.02
N PRO A 397 -16.70 -28.36 0.49
CA PRO A 397 -17.13 -27.04 0.02
C PRO A 397 -16.91 -26.86 -1.50
N ASP A 398 -17.92 -26.43 -2.25
CA ASP A 398 -17.73 -26.05 -3.66
C ASP A 398 -17.08 -24.66 -3.74
N LEU A 399 -15.94 -24.57 -4.42
CA LEU A 399 -15.12 -23.37 -4.50
C LEU A 399 -15.21 -22.71 -5.88
N LYS A 400 -15.39 -21.39 -5.90
CA LYS A 400 -15.41 -20.55 -7.11
C LYS A 400 -14.06 -20.57 -7.83
N LYS A 401 -14.02 -20.07 -9.07
CA LYS A 401 -12.76 -20.04 -9.85
C LYS A 401 -11.68 -19.24 -9.11
N ASP A 402 -12.02 -18.07 -8.60
CA ASP A 402 -11.07 -17.16 -7.96
C ASP A 402 -10.61 -17.67 -6.57
N GLU A 403 -11.47 -18.40 -5.85
CA GLU A 403 -11.14 -19.09 -4.60
C GLU A 403 -10.16 -20.26 -4.84
N LEU A 404 -10.31 -21.01 -5.95
CA LEU A 404 -9.34 -22.02 -6.37
C LEU A 404 -8.03 -21.40 -6.86
N GLU A 405 -8.07 -20.26 -7.55
CA GLU A 405 -6.88 -19.48 -7.89
C GLU A 405 -6.14 -19.04 -6.60
N GLN A 406 -6.87 -18.52 -5.60
CA GLN A 406 -6.32 -18.14 -4.29
C GLN A 406 -5.68 -19.33 -3.55
N LEU A 407 -6.35 -20.49 -3.54
CA LEU A 407 -5.85 -21.72 -2.92
C LEU A 407 -4.53 -22.21 -3.53
N ILE A 408 -4.40 -22.19 -4.86
CA ILE A 408 -3.14 -22.61 -5.52
C ILE A 408 -2.00 -21.67 -5.14
N ILE A 409 -2.24 -20.34 -5.13
CA ILE A 409 -1.23 -19.37 -4.67
C ILE A 409 -0.87 -19.61 -3.20
N GLN A 410 -1.85 -19.82 -2.32
CA GLN A 410 -1.60 -20.13 -0.91
C GLN A 410 -0.68 -21.36 -0.75
N LEU A 411 -0.96 -22.44 -1.49
CA LEU A 411 -0.13 -23.65 -1.48
C LEU A 411 1.29 -23.44 -2.02
N ILE A 412 1.50 -22.49 -2.95
CA ILE A 412 2.84 -22.08 -3.41
C ILE A 412 3.55 -21.29 -2.30
N LEU A 413 2.89 -20.31 -1.67
CA LEU A 413 3.43 -19.54 -0.54
C LEU A 413 3.80 -20.42 0.66
N ASP A 414 3.03 -21.48 0.89
CA ASP A 414 3.23 -22.51 1.92
C ASP A 414 4.34 -23.52 1.57
N ARG A 415 4.92 -23.46 0.37
CA ARG A 415 5.92 -24.41 -0.18
C ARG A 415 5.42 -25.86 -0.30
N VAL A 416 4.10 -26.05 -0.34
CA VAL A 416 3.45 -27.33 -0.70
C VAL A 416 3.53 -27.54 -2.21
N LEU A 417 3.37 -26.45 -2.97
CA LEU A 417 3.61 -26.36 -4.41
C LEU A 417 4.81 -25.44 -4.69
N LYS A 418 5.27 -25.43 -5.93
CA LYS A 418 6.29 -24.50 -6.45
C LYS A 418 5.95 -24.13 -7.90
N GLU A 419 6.49 -23.01 -8.36
CA GLU A 419 6.50 -22.67 -9.78
C GLU A 419 7.74 -23.27 -10.47
N GLU A 420 7.55 -23.78 -11.69
CA GLU A 420 8.63 -24.20 -12.59
C GLU A 420 8.54 -23.40 -13.89
N PHE A 421 9.66 -22.81 -14.30
CA PHE A 421 9.73 -21.91 -15.45
C PHE A 421 10.33 -22.63 -16.66
N GLN A 422 9.70 -22.47 -17.82
CA GLN A 422 10.21 -23.01 -19.08
C GLN A 422 10.26 -21.92 -20.15
N HIS A 423 11.42 -21.80 -20.79
CA HIS A 423 11.61 -20.89 -21.91
C HIS A 423 11.09 -21.53 -23.22
N THR A 424 10.31 -20.74 -23.94
CA THR A 424 9.94 -20.98 -25.34
C THR A 424 10.56 -19.88 -26.20
N ALA A 425 10.48 -20.00 -27.53
CA ALA A 425 11.06 -19.00 -28.45
C ALA A 425 10.55 -17.56 -28.25
N TYR A 426 9.39 -17.36 -27.61
CA TYR A 426 8.74 -16.05 -27.49
C TYR A 426 8.36 -15.66 -26.05
N ALA A 427 8.38 -16.59 -25.09
CA ALA A 427 7.94 -16.34 -23.72
C ALA A 427 8.52 -17.34 -22.72
N THR A 428 8.64 -16.91 -21.46
CA THR A 428 8.85 -17.79 -20.30
C THR A 428 7.49 -18.13 -19.70
N ASN A 429 7.14 -19.41 -19.66
CA ASN A 429 5.88 -19.90 -19.10
C ASN A 429 6.10 -20.42 -17.67
N ALA A 430 5.19 -20.11 -16.76
CA ALA A 430 5.15 -20.68 -15.41
C ALA A 430 4.16 -21.86 -15.33
N TYR A 431 4.68 -23.01 -14.91
CA TYR A 431 3.94 -24.22 -14.59
C TYR A 431 3.91 -24.45 -13.08
N VAL A 432 2.89 -25.15 -12.60
CA VAL A 432 2.78 -25.52 -11.17
C VAL A 432 3.29 -26.94 -10.99
N ALA A 433 4.18 -27.15 -10.02
CA ALA A 433 4.77 -28.43 -9.70
C ALA A 433 4.74 -28.70 -8.18
N LEU A 434 5.10 -29.93 -7.78
CA LEU A 434 5.15 -30.33 -6.38
C LEU A 434 6.30 -29.62 -5.63
N GLY A 435 5.96 -28.89 -4.57
CA GLY A 435 6.91 -28.18 -3.69
C GLY A 435 7.43 -29.08 -2.57
N PRO A 436 8.50 -28.70 -1.85
CA PRO A 436 9.19 -29.58 -0.90
C PRO A 436 8.30 -30.20 0.19
N LEU A 437 7.17 -29.56 0.53
CA LEU A 437 6.27 -29.99 1.62
C LEU A 437 5.04 -30.77 1.12
N TRP A 438 4.98 -31.17 -0.17
CA TRP A 438 3.83 -31.87 -0.77
C TRP A 438 3.43 -33.15 -0.03
N LYS A 439 4.41 -33.92 0.46
CA LYS A 439 4.17 -35.20 1.16
C LYS A 439 3.36 -35.02 2.45
N LEU A 440 3.59 -33.93 3.18
CA LEU A 440 2.89 -33.63 4.45
C LEU A 440 1.43 -33.22 4.20
N ALA A 441 1.18 -32.45 3.13
CA ALA A 441 -0.16 -32.10 2.70
C ALA A 441 -0.95 -33.33 2.24
N LEU A 442 -0.33 -34.23 1.45
CA LEU A 442 -0.99 -35.47 1.01
C LEU A 442 -1.37 -36.38 2.19
N GLN A 443 -0.48 -36.51 3.18
CA GLN A 443 -0.75 -37.24 4.43
C GLN A 443 -1.82 -36.56 5.31
N GLY A 444 -2.23 -35.32 5.02
CA GLY A 444 -3.15 -34.54 5.85
C GLY A 444 -2.53 -34.03 7.16
N LYS A 445 -1.22 -34.11 7.33
CA LYS A 445 -0.49 -33.61 8.51
C LYS A 445 -0.28 -32.11 8.50
N ARG A 446 -0.68 -31.43 7.41
CA ARG A 446 -0.74 -29.98 7.30
C ARG A 446 -2.16 -29.60 6.88
N PRO A 447 -3.02 -29.11 7.80
CA PRO A 447 -4.31 -28.55 7.42
C PRO A 447 -4.10 -27.28 6.60
N VAL A 448 -5.01 -27.02 5.65
CA VAL A 448 -4.97 -25.85 4.78
C VAL A 448 -6.31 -25.12 4.90
N VAL A 449 -6.33 -24.03 5.65
CA VAL A 449 -7.51 -23.19 5.84
C VAL A 449 -7.42 -22.00 4.89
N LEU A 450 -8.48 -21.76 4.14
CA LEU A 450 -8.60 -20.61 3.25
C LEU A 450 -9.49 -19.55 3.90
N GLU A 451 -8.99 -18.31 3.97
CA GLU A 451 -9.78 -17.15 4.38
C GLU A 451 -10.58 -16.61 3.20
N ILE A 452 -11.92 -16.66 3.29
CA ILE A 452 -12.85 -16.14 2.28
C ILE A 452 -13.63 -14.97 2.89
N CYS A 453 -13.60 -13.82 2.24
CA CYS A 453 -14.39 -12.66 2.66
C CYS A 453 -15.85 -12.85 2.24
N MET A 454 -16.80 -12.79 3.16
CA MET A 454 -18.23 -12.87 2.83
C MET A 454 -18.78 -11.51 2.34
N GLY A 455 -18.27 -11.08 1.19
CA GLY A 455 -18.62 -9.81 0.55
C GLY A 455 -18.14 -8.57 1.31
N TRP A 456 -18.43 -7.39 0.75
CA TRP A 456 -18.54 -6.18 1.56
C TRP A 456 -20.00 -6.06 2.03
N ARG A 457 -20.21 -5.52 3.23
CA ARG A 457 -21.38 -4.65 3.45
C ARG A 457 -21.14 -3.34 2.68
N SER A 458 -21.16 -3.43 1.35
CA SER A 458 -21.11 -2.25 0.51
C SER A 458 -22.46 -1.55 0.59
N ASN A 459 -22.45 -0.24 0.87
CA ASN A 459 -23.65 0.60 0.81
C ASN A 459 -24.21 0.77 -0.63
N SER A 460 -23.89 -0.14 -1.55
CA SER A 460 -24.41 -0.19 -2.92
C SER A 460 -25.86 -0.71 -3.02
N SER A 461 -26.45 -1.18 -1.92
CA SER A 461 -27.88 -1.52 -1.84
C SER A 461 -28.81 -0.33 -1.54
N ILE A 462 -28.27 0.86 -1.20
CA ILE A 462 -29.03 2.08 -0.83
C ILE A 462 -29.99 2.58 -1.94
N ARG A 463 -29.96 2.00 -3.15
CA ARG A 463 -30.91 2.32 -4.24
C ARG A 463 -31.86 1.21 -4.69
N LYS A 464 -31.89 0.03 -4.04
CA LYS A 464 -32.91 -1.00 -4.36
C LYS A 464 -33.58 -1.75 -3.19
N ASP A 465 -33.17 -1.58 -1.94
CA ASP A 465 -33.95 -2.05 -0.78
C ASP A 465 -34.46 -0.90 0.10
N ALA A 466 -35.39 -0.12 -0.46
CA ALA A 466 -36.21 0.81 0.31
C ALA A 466 -37.41 0.09 0.96
N ARG A 467 -37.14 -0.98 1.74
CA ARG A 467 -38.06 -1.64 2.69
C ARG A 467 -37.29 -2.63 3.58
N HIS A 468 -37.23 -2.33 4.89
CA HIS A 468 -36.72 -3.17 5.98
C HIS A 468 -35.22 -3.54 6.02
N SER A 469 -34.37 -2.56 6.36
CA SER A 469 -33.63 -2.64 7.63
C SER A 469 -33.34 -1.22 8.14
N GLN A 470 -33.72 -0.90 9.38
CA GLN A 470 -33.48 0.43 9.95
C GLN A 470 -32.04 0.54 10.43
N ALA A 471 -31.21 1.26 9.68
CA ALA A 471 -30.07 1.94 10.29
C ALA A 471 -30.61 2.94 11.31
N SER A 472 -30.02 3.00 12.50
CA SER A 472 -30.51 3.89 13.55
C SER A 472 -30.35 5.35 13.14
N GLY A 473 -31.32 6.21 13.49
CA GLY A 473 -31.24 7.64 13.14
C GLY A 473 -30.02 8.37 13.76
N LEU A 474 -29.37 7.74 14.76
CA LEU A 474 -28.12 8.19 15.36
C LEU A 474 -26.89 7.81 14.52
N GLU A 475 -26.87 6.65 13.84
CA GLU A 475 -25.75 6.28 12.94
C GLU A 475 -25.63 7.23 11.76
N MET A 476 -26.75 7.68 11.19
CA MET A 476 -26.74 8.68 10.11
C MET A 476 -26.19 10.03 10.58
N LYS A 477 -26.63 10.52 11.75
CA LYS A 477 -26.12 11.78 12.32
C LYS A 477 -24.64 11.71 12.73
N LEU A 478 -24.18 10.56 13.22
CA LEU A 478 -22.76 10.32 13.52
C LEU A 478 -21.92 10.28 12.22
N ASP A 479 -22.46 9.75 11.12
CA ASP A 479 -21.80 9.79 9.80
C ASP A 479 -21.79 11.20 9.17
N GLU A 480 -22.82 12.02 9.40
CA GLU A 480 -22.82 13.44 9.03
C GLU A 480 -21.79 14.24 9.82
N LEU A 481 -21.78 14.10 11.16
CA LEU A 481 -20.76 14.74 12.02
C LEU A 481 -19.35 14.29 11.63
N ARG A 482 -19.16 13.01 11.28
CA ARG A 482 -17.90 12.47 10.78
C ARG A 482 -17.42 13.19 9.51
N LYS A 483 -18.32 13.52 8.59
CA LYS A 483 -18.01 14.27 7.36
C LYS A 483 -17.70 15.74 7.67
N GLU A 484 -18.48 16.38 8.53
CA GLU A 484 -18.25 17.77 8.98
C GLU A 484 -16.86 17.93 9.62
N LEU A 485 -16.50 17.05 10.57
CA LEU A 485 -15.20 17.05 11.24
C LEU A 485 -14.05 16.72 10.28
N SER A 486 -14.26 15.82 9.32
CA SER A 486 -13.33 15.52 8.22
C SER A 486 -12.98 16.78 7.41
N SER A 487 -13.99 17.55 7.00
CA SER A 487 -13.80 18.80 6.27
C SER A 487 -13.17 19.91 7.13
N THR A 488 -13.55 20.01 8.41
CA THR A 488 -13.11 21.08 9.31
C THR A 488 -11.63 20.97 9.70
N HIS A 489 -11.11 19.76 9.88
CA HIS A 489 -9.74 19.52 10.34
C HIS A 489 -8.71 19.30 9.21
N GLY A 490 -8.91 19.92 8.05
CA GLY A 490 -7.90 19.95 6.98
C GLY A 490 -7.86 18.70 6.09
N GLY A 491 -9.02 18.07 5.85
CA GLY A 491 -9.17 17.01 4.83
C GLY A 491 -8.88 15.59 5.31
N ILE A 492 -8.81 15.35 6.63
CA ILE A 492 -8.71 14.00 7.23
C ILE A 492 -9.88 13.14 6.72
N PHE A 493 -9.59 11.95 6.16
CA PHE A 493 -10.67 11.10 5.63
C PHE A 493 -11.75 10.79 6.68
N PRO A 494 -13.04 10.74 6.31
CA PRO A 494 -14.14 10.47 7.24
C PRO A 494 -13.90 9.23 8.12
N HIS A 495 -13.48 8.10 7.52
CA HIS A 495 -13.22 6.85 8.24
C HIS A 495 -12.07 6.94 9.28
N ALA A 496 -11.17 7.91 9.14
CA ALA A 496 -10.07 8.14 10.07
C ALA A 496 -10.52 8.97 11.29
N VAL A 497 -11.52 9.84 11.13
CA VAL A 497 -12.20 10.51 12.25
C VAL A 497 -12.97 9.46 13.08
N LEU A 498 -13.86 8.69 12.43
CA LEU A 498 -14.59 7.57 13.06
C LEU A 498 -14.74 6.40 12.07
N SER A 499 -14.28 5.21 12.45
CA SER A 499 -14.53 4.02 11.63
C SER A 499 -16.02 3.63 11.66
N SER A 500 -16.50 2.92 10.64
CA SER A 500 -17.91 2.50 10.61
C SER A 500 -18.27 1.57 11.78
N GLN A 501 -17.31 0.80 12.29
CA GLN A 501 -17.47 0.02 13.52
C GLN A 501 -17.61 0.93 14.75
N GLN A 502 -16.77 1.97 14.86
CA GLN A 502 -16.86 2.94 15.97
C GLN A 502 -18.21 3.66 15.97
N ILE A 503 -18.75 4.03 14.81
CA ILE A 503 -20.09 4.64 14.69
C ILE A 503 -21.18 3.69 15.22
N SER A 504 -21.16 2.41 14.82
CA SER A 504 -22.16 1.44 15.25
C SER A 504 -22.05 1.12 16.75
N ILE A 505 -20.83 1.02 17.29
CA ILE A 505 -20.56 0.87 18.73
C ILE A 505 -21.07 2.09 19.52
N LEU A 506 -20.77 3.31 19.06
CA LEU A 506 -21.24 4.55 19.68
C LEU A 506 -22.77 4.67 19.64
N SER A 507 -23.42 4.29 18.55
CA SER A 507 -24.88 4.30 18.45
C SER A 507 -25.55 3.26 19.35
N THR A 508 -24.92 2.08 19.50
CA THR A 508 -25.40 1.01 20.37
C THR A 508 -25.23 1.36 21.86
N GLN A 509 -24.08 1.91 22.25
CA GLN A 509 -23.75 2.15 23.66
C GLN A 509 -24.14 3.54 24.19
N LYS A 510 -24.40 4.52 23.30
CA LYS A 510 -24.85 5.89 23.62
C LYS A 510 -24.11 6.54 24.81
N PRO A 511 -22.75 6.59 24.79
CA PRO A 511 -21.97 7.12 25.91
C PRO A 511 -22.30 8.59 26.19
N THR A 512 -22.46 8.93 27.47
CA THR A 512 -22.87 10.28 27.91
C THR A 512 -21.70 11.12 28.45
N SER A 513 -20.51 10.53 28.56
CA SER A 513 -19.30 11.15 29.11
C SER A 513 -18.06 10.93 28.23
N ILE A 514 -17.12 11.89 28.28
CA ILE A 514 -15.88 11.85 27.48
C ILE A 514 -15.03 10.62 27.84
N ALA A 515 -14.97 10.23 29.13
CA ALA A 515 -14.23 9.03 29.57
C ALA A 515 -14.80 7.71 29.01
N GLN A 516 -16.12 7.62 28.80
CA GLN A 516 -16.72 6.48 28.11
C GLN A 516 -16.39 6.48 26.61
N VAL A 517 -16.40 7.65 25.97
CA VAL A 517 -15.98 7.80 24.57
C VAL A 517 -14.50 7.44 24.38
N GLU A 518 -13.61 7.88 25.28
CA GLU A 518 -12.18 7.53 25.31
C GLU A 518 -11.96 6.01 25.30
N LYS A 519 -12.73 5.26 26.09
CA LYS A 519 -12.66 3.79 26.12
C LYS A 519 -13.12 3.12 24.81
N LEU A 520 -13.90 3.81 23.96
CA LEU A 520 -14.49 3.26 22.73
C LEU A 520 -13.80 3.71 21.44
N ILE A 521 -13.26 4.93 21.39
CA ILE A 521 -12.57 5.47 20.19
C ILE A 521 -11.07 5.72 20.39
N GLY A 522 -10.56 5.56 21.62
CA GLY A 522 -9.17 5.80 21.97
C GLY A 522 -8.90 7.25 22.37
N LYS A 523 -7.95 7.43 23.30
CA LYS A 523 -7.61 8.71 23.95
C LYS A 523 -7.41 9.87 22.96
N VAL A 524 -6.54 9.70 21.96
CA VAL A 524 -6.22 10.75 20.97
C VAL A 524 -7.44 11.21 20.15
N LYS A 525 -8.41 10.33 19.90
CA LYS A 525 -9.64 10.68 19.18
C LYS A 525 -10.69 11.29 20.11
N ALA A 526 -10.78 10.83 21.36
CA ALA A 526 -11.68 11.41 22.35
C ALA A 526 -11.25 12.81 22.80
N GLU A 527 -9.95 13.08 22.95
CA GLU A 527 -9.43 14.43 23.22
C GLU A 527 -9.77 15.42 22.09
N LYS A 528 -9.74 14.98 20.82
CA LYS A 528 -9.99 15.84 19.66
C LYS A 528 -11.46 16.00 19.27
N TYR A 529 -12.26 14.93 19.37
CA TYR A 529 -13.62 14.87 18.84
C TYR A 529 -14.69 14.53 19.89
N GLY A 530 -14.28 14.12 21.10
CA GLY A 530 -15.16 13.57 22.11
C GLY A 530 -16.27 14.51 22.58
N SER A 531 -15.99 15.81 22.71
CA SER A 531 -17.00 16.84 23.04
C SER A 531 -18.12 16.88 22.01
N ARG A 532 -17.79 17.12 20.74
CA ARG A 532 -18.75 17.16 19.61
C ARG A 532 -19.55 15.85 19.48
N ILE A 533 -18.93 14.70 19.71
CA ILE A 533 -19.60 13.39 19.68
C ILE A 533 -20.59 13.24 20.85
N VAL A 534 -20.17 13.59 22.07
CA VAL A 534 -21.05 13.56 23.26
C VAL A 534 -22.20 14.54 23.10
N ASP A 535 -21.96 15.76 22.61
CA ASP A 535 -23.00 16.77 22.38
C ASP A 535 -24.06 16.27 21.40
N LEU A 536 -23.65 15.66 20.28
CA LEU A 536 -24.56 15.09 19.29
C LEU A 536 -25.39 13.93 19.87
N ILE A 537 -24.76 13.02 20.62
CA ILE A 537 -25.44 11.88 21.27
C ILE A 537 -26.42 12.40 22.34
N GLN A 538 -26.02 13.37 23.17
CA GLN A 538 -26.88 13.98 24.18
C GLN A 538 -28.05 14.75 23.56
N GLN A 539 -27.84 15.48 22.46
CA GLN A 539 -28.93 16.12 21.71
C GLN A 539 -29.91 15.07 21.15
N TYR A 540 -29.39 13.98 20.57
CA TYR A 540 -30.24 12.90 20.05
C TYR A 540 -31.06 12.22 21.15
N VAL A 541 -30.44 11.92 22.30
CA VAL A 541 -31.13 11.35 23.47
C VAL A 541 -32.17 12.32 24.05
N LYS A 542 -31.90 13.64 24.05
CA LYS A 542 -32.84 14.67 24.50
C LYS A 542 -34.04 14.88 23.57
N LEU A 543 -33.92 14.56 22.27
CA LEU A 543 -35.01 14.74 21.29
C LEU A 543 -35.99 13.55 21.19
N GLY A 544 -35.68 12.40 21.80
CA GLY A 544 -36.63 11.28 21.93
C GLY A 544 -36.77 10.36 20.70
N GLN A 545 -37.16 9.11 20.97
CA GLN A 545 -37.42 8.07 19.96
C GLN A 545 -38.86 8.17 19.42
N PRO A 546 -39.08 7.96 18.11
CA PRO A 546 -40.37 7.53 17.55
C PRO A 546 -40.37 6.00 17.36
N ASP A 547 -40.26 5.25 18.47
CA ASP A 547 -40.37 3.77 18.48
C ASP A 547 -41.58 3.36 19.32
N GLY A 548 -42.61 2.74 18.73
CA GLY A 548 -43.72 2.14 19.48
C GLY A 548 -45.11 2.15 18.82
N ASP A 549 -45.49 0.98 18.29
CA ASP A 549 -46.84 0.42 18.09
C ASP A 549 -48.08 1.30 18.29
N THR A 550 -48.81 1.55 17.19
CA THR A 550 -50.27 1.74 17.24
C THR A 550 -50.98 0.39 17.09
N SER A 551 -51.41 -0.20 18.20
CA SER A 551 -52.42 -1.27 18.22
C SER A 551 -53.68 -0.79 18.96
N ASN A 552 -54.84 -1.25 18.51
CA ASN A 552 -56.14 -0.71 18.91
C ASN A 552 -56.47 -0.94 20.40
N SER A 553 -56.96 0.10 21.06
CA SER A 553 -58.17 -0.03 21.90
C SER A 553 -58.91 1.30 21.97
N SER A 554 -60.24 1.24 21.94
CA SER A 554 -61.14 2.39 21.97
C SER A 554 -62.16 2.22 23.10
N VAL A 555 -62.73 3.36 23.53
CA VAL A 555 -63.89 3.50 24.44
C VAL A 555 -63.65 3.16 25.93
N ALA A 556 -63.74 4.18 26.80
CA ALA A 556 -64.65 4.25 27.96
C ALA A 556 -64.24 5.33 29.00
N GLU A 557 -65.10 6.35 29.10
CA GLU A 557 -65.61 7.00 30.34
C GLU A 557 -64.68 7.36 31.52
N ALA A 558 -64.52 8.68 31.69
CA ALA A 558 -64.94 9.50 32.84
C ALA A 558 -64.80 9.04 34.32
N SER A 559 -64.47 10.06 35.14
CA SER A 559 -64.83 10.30 36.55
C SER A 559 -63.69 10.30 37.61
N GLU A 560 -63.50 11.50 38.16
CA GLU A 560 -63.44 11.84 39.59
C GLU A 560 -62.35 11.31 40.57
N GLN A 561 -61.65 12.32 41.11
CA GLN A 561 -61.43 12.57 42.55
C GLN A 561 -60.35 11.83 43.38
N ASN A 562 -59.48 12.68 43.94
CA ASN A 562 -59.05 12.76 45.36
C ASN A 562 -57.84 12.00 45.94
N ARG A 563 -57.01 12.82 46.62
CA ARG A 563 -56.25 12.58 47.88
C ARG A 563 -54.99 11.68 47.92
N ALA A 564 -53.85 12.37 47.85
CA ALA A 564 -52.90 12.61 48.95
C ALA A 564 -52.34 11.46 49.85
N ASN A 565 -51.01 11.53 50.03
CA ASN A 565 -50.20 11.07 51.17
C ASN A 565 -50.05 9.57 51.49
N LYS A 566 -48.81 9.06 51.33
CA LYS A 566 -47.91 8.66 52.45
C LYS A 566 -46.50 8.23 52.01
N ARG A 567 -45.47 8.91 52.53
CA ARG A 567 -44.19 8.29 52.97
C ARG A 567 -44.43 7.71 54.39
N PRO A 568 -43.74 6.65 54.87
CA PRO A 568 -42.28 6.57 55.03
C PRO A 568 -41.73 5.13 54.74
N ARG A 569 -40.54 4.62 55.14
CA ARG A 569 -39.51 5.04 56.13
C ARG A 569 -38.14 4.43 55.80
N LYS A 570 -37.10 5.06 56.36
CA LYS A 570 -35.65 4.73 56.35
C LYS A 570 -35.30 3.24 56.57
N ASN A 571 -34.13 2.83 56.06
CA ASN A 571 -33.02 2.53 56.98
C ASN A 571 -31.65 2.97 56.43
N LYS A 572 -30.74 3.36 57.34
CA LYS A 572 -29.37 3.81 57.05
C LYS A 572 -28.38 2.70 57.40
N THR A 573 -27.23 2.66 56.72
CA THR A 573 -25.96 2.29 57.36
C THR A 573 -24.85 3.26 56.93
N LEU A 574 -24.08 3.71 57.92
CA LEU A 574 -22.97 4.66 57.90
C LEU A 574 -21.94 4.11 58.91
N VAL A 575 -20.63 4.27 58.77
CA VAL A 575 -19.75 4.79 57.70
C VAL A 575 -18.35 4.23 58.00
N LEU A 576 -17.39 4.21 57.04
CA LEU A 576 -15.98 4.43 57.39
C LEU A 576 -15.13 4.84 56.18
N ILE A 577 -14.40 5.94 56.38
CA ILE A 577 -13.31 6.45 55.55
C ILE A 577 -12.08 6.36 56.44
N GLU A 578 -10.98 5.81 55.93
CA GLU A 578 -9.66 6.14 56.46
C GLU A 578 -8.75 6.52 55.29
N SER A 579 -8.00 7.59 55.54
CA SER A 579 -7.03 8.20 54.65
C SER A 579 -5.74 8.36 55.44
N SER A 580 -4.60 8.02 54.84
CA SER A 580 -3.30 8.42 55.33
C SER A 580 -2.37 8.64 54.15
N GLU A 581 -1.89 9.88 54.01
CA GLU A 581 -0.72 10.22 53.22
C GLU A 581 0.56 9.89 54.02
N ASP A 582 1.70 10.22 53.42
CA ASP A 582 3.02 10.49 54.04
C ASP A 582 4.17 9.45 53.94
N ASP A 583 5.36 10.05 53.80
CA ASP A 583 6.76 9.62 54.00
C ASP A 583 7.58 8.87 52.91
N GLU A 584 8.36 9.70 52.20
CA GLU A 584 9.83 9.66 51.93
C GLU A 584 10.62 8.32 51.95
N GLU A 585 11.21 7.93 50.80
CA GLU A 585 12.66 8.11 50.46
C GLU A 585 12.95 7.81 48.97
#